data_AF-D8PS85-F1
#
_entry.id   AF-D8PS85-F1
#
_cell.length_a   1.000
_cell.length_b   1.000
_cell.length_c   1.000
_cell.angle_alpha   90.00
_cell.angle_beta   90.00
_cell.angle_gamma   90.00
#
_symmetry.space_group_name_H-M   'P 1'
#
loop_
_entity.id
_entity.type
_entity.pdbx_description
1 polymer ?
#
loop_
_entity_poly.entity_id
_entity_poly.type
_entity_poly.pdbx_seq_one_letter_code
_entity_poly.pdbx_strand_id
1 'polypeptide(L)'
;MVAPPPFTPGDEDSIHEYRSRMSYLRQASRERPLAAGITFVLSLPQPPSRSVQLVERARHVPSLPYGKPAVYTLTRPLKEGFDLRSQVWVATALDEDSQVTVEVVFKFVIPSLLHYPDPGLTEGLMRCGAYRPPAQLVEREVASYMALADLQGGTLPYFLGEHQVLVPWMEEGSILALEYIKAPTLKAIQEDVDSAVGTAIYRDYAQYFALFESALRTLNFAHQRDTFHCDVREPNILVPEGNNIAVLVDWSSENVFSKELYVGIDVVDLAVAFIHCETHQAQLCESLRNHYPDISRRVFPYLVGDHS
;
A
#
# COMPACT_ATOMS: atom_id res chain seq x y z
N MET A 1 -8.84 -20.64 -7.22
CA MET A 1 -8.63 -20.73 -8.69
C MET A 1 -8.43 -19.30 -9.16
N VAL A 2 -7.36 -19.01 -9.90
CA VAL A 2 -7.09 -17.65 -10.40
C VAL A 2 -8.12 -17.32 -11.47
N ALA A 3 -8.75 -16.14 -11.40
CA ALA A 3 -9.68 -15.70 -12.43
C ALA A 3 -9.00 -15.65 -13.81
N PRO A 4 -9.67 -16.10 -14.90
CA PRO A 4 -9.09 -16.01 -16.23
C PRO A 4 -8.87 -14.54 -16.62
N PRO A 5 -7.86 -14.23 -17.46
CA PRO A 5 -7.68 -12.88 -17.98
C PRO A 5 -8.92 -12.40 -18.76
N PRO A 6 -9.17 -11.08 -18.81
CA PRO A 6 -10.33 -10.52 -19.52
C PRO A 6 -10.19 -10.51 -21.05
N PHE A 7 -9.13 -11.14 -21.59
CA PHE A 7 -8.81 -11.29 -23.01
C PHE A 7 -7.98 -12.58 -23.20
N THR A 8 -7.81 -13.04 -24.44
CA THR A 8 -6.97 -14.20 -24.77
C THR A 8 -5.51 -13.77 -25.01
N PRO A 9 -4.52 -14.21 -24.21
CA PRO A 9 -3.13 -13.83 -24.41
C PRO A 9 -2.57 -14.37 -25.74
N GLY A 10 -1.85 -13.54 -26.49
CA GLY A 10 -1.34 -13.87 -27.83
C GLY A 10 -2.37 -13.72 -28.97
N ASP A 11 -3.60 -13.31 -28.66
CA ASP A 11 -4.61 -12.92 -29.64
C ASP A 11 -4.72 -11.40 -29.68
N GLU A 12 -4.12 -10.79 -30.71
CA GLU A 12 -4.06 -9.32 -30.86
C GLU A 12 -5.45 -8.69 -30.96
N ASP A 13 -6.41 -9.35 -31.61
CA ASP A 13 -7.77 -8.84 -31.78
C ASP A 13 -8.51 -8.81 -30.43
N SER A 14 -8.41 -9.88 -29.64
CA SER A 14 -8.96 -9.93 -28.28
C SER A 14 -8.36 -8.86 -27.36
N ILE A 15 -7.04 -8.65 -27.44
CA ILE A 15 -6.35 -7.61 -26.68
C ILE A 15 -6.80 -6.21 -27.13
N HIS A 16 -6.92 -5.99 -28.44
CA HIS A 16 -7.38 -4.71 -29.00
C HIS A 16 -8.83 -4.39 -28.60
N GLU A 17 -9.73 -5.37 -28.60
CA GLU A 17 -11.10 -5.21 -28.13
C GLU A 17 -11.14 -4.80 -26.64
N TYR A 18 -10.39 -5.51 -25.79
CA TYR A 18 -10.27 -5.18 -24.38
C TYR A 18 -9.75 -3.74 -24.17
N ARG A 19 -8.67 -3.36 -24.87
CA ARG A 19 -8.11 -2.00 -24.81
C ARG A 19 -9.11 -0.94 -25.26
N SER A 20 -9.86 -1.20 -26.31
CA SER A 20 -10.88 -0.29 -26.83
C SER A 20 -11.98 -0.07 -25.79
N ARG A 21 -12.44 -1.14 -25.14
CA ARG A 21 -13.41 -1.07 -24.04
C ARG A 21 -12.86 -0.29 -22.85
N MET A 22 -11.63 -0.55 -22.42
CA MET A 22 -10.99 0.16 -21.30
C MET A 22 -10.80 1.65 -21.62
N SER A 23 -10.45 1.99 -22.86
CA SER A 23 -10.34 3.39 -23.32
C SER A 23 -11.68 4.12 -23.26
N TYR A 24 -12.76 3.47 -23.71
CA TYR A 24 -14.11 4.02 -23.60
C TYR A 24 -14.51 4.27 -22.13
N LEU A 25 -14.29 3.29 -21.24
CA LEU A 25 -14.60 3.43 -19.81
C LEU A 25 -13.73 4.50 -19.13
N ARG A 26 -12.46 4.62 -19.51
CA ARG A 26 -11.57 5.69 -19.03
C ARG A 26 -12.06 7.07 -19.47
N GLN A 27 -12.65 7.20 -20.65
CA GLN A 27 -13.26 8.46 -21.06
C GLN A 27 -14.51 8.75 -20.23
N ALA A 28 -15.36 7.75 -19.99
CA ALA A 28 -16.54 7.89 -19.14
C ALA A 28 -16.19 8.24 -17.67
N SER A 29 -15.05 7.76 -17.15
CA SER A 29 -14.58 8.09 -15.81
C SER A 29 -14.14 9.54 -15.66
N ARG A 30 -13.74 10.22 -16.76
CA ARG A 30 -13.47 11.66 -16.76
C ARG A 30 -14.72 12.50 -16.63
N GLU A 31 -15.84 12.00 -17.16
CA GLU A 31 -17.13 12.68 -17.10
C GLU A 31 -17.80 12.50 -15.73
N ARG A 32 -17.53 11.37 -15.06
CA ARG A 32 -18.10 11.01 -13.76
C ARG A 32 -17.03 10.47 -12.81
N PRO A 33 -16.01 11.27 -12.44
CA PRO A 33 -14.91 10.77 -11.61
C PRO A 33 -15.40 10.37 -10.22
N LEU A 34 -14.60 9.56 -9.52
CA LEU A 34 -14.75 9.44 -8.09
C LEU A 34 -14.59 10.83 -7.45
N ALA A 35 -15.47 11.17 -6.53
CA ALA A 35 -15.53 12.48 -5.90
C ALA A 35 -16.07 12.35 -4.47
N ALA A 36 -15.81 13.38 -3.66
CA ALA A 36 -16.43 13.51 -2.35
C ALA A 36 -17.96 13.50 -2.45
N GLY A 37 -18.62 12.83 -1.51
CA GLY A 37 -20.08 12.65 -1.48
C GLY A 37 -20.59 11.38 -2.18
N ILE A 38 -19.76 10.68 -2.96
CA ILE A 38 -20.14 9.37 -3.53
C ILE A 38 -20.24 8.33 -2.43
N THR A 39 -21.28 7.50 -2.49
CA THR A 39 -21.59 6.52 -1.45
C THR A 39 -21.50 5.08 -1.93
N PHE A 40 -21.03 4.19 -1.08
CA PHE A 40 -21.04 2.74 -1.29
C PHE A 40 -21.72 2.04 -0.11
N VAL A 41 -22.56 1.04 -0.40
CA VAL A 41 -23.18 0.21 0.64
C VAL A 41 -22.37 -1.07 0.78
N LEU A 42 -21.63 -1.20 1.88
CA LEU A 42 -20.71 -2.31 2.12
C LEU A 42 -20.98 -2.96 3.48
N SER A 43 -20.70 -4.26 3.58
CA SER A 43 -20.68 -5.00 4.85
C SER A 43 -19.25 -5.43 5.15
N LEU A 44 -18.55 -4.64 5.98
CA LEU A 44 -17.14 -4.91 6.30
C LEU A 44 -17.04 -6.11 7.25
N PRO A 45 -16.23 -7.15 6.96
CA PRO A 45 -15.92 -8.20 7.91
C PRO A 45 -15.22 -7.65 9.15
N GLN A 46 -15.47 -8.28 10.30
CA GLN A 46 -14.68 -8.02 11.50
C GLN A 46 -13.27 -8.55 11.28
N PRO A 47 -12.21 -7.75 11.50
CA PRO A 47 -10.84 -8.26 11.41
C PRO A 47 -10.62 -9.33 12.49
N PRO A 48 -9.70 -10.28 12.26
CA PRO A 48 -9.42 -11.35 13.22
C PRO A 48 -9.10 -10.76 14.60
N SER A 49 -9.86 -11.20 15.60
CA SER A 49 -9.60 -10.86 17.01
C SER A 49 -8.24 -11.45 17.38
N ARG A 50 -7.26 -10.59 17.67
CA ARG A 50 -5.84 -10.95 17.81
C ARG A 50 -5.60 -12.28 18.53
N SER A 51 -4.69 -13.10 18.00
CA SER A 51 -3.81 -13.92 18.83
C SER A 51 -2.69 -13.04 19.40
N VAL A 52 -3.04 -12.33 20.46
CA VAL A 52 -2.33 -11.44 21.41
C VAL A 52 -0.78 -11.32 21.47
N GLN A 53 0.08 -12.07 20.78
CA GLN A 53 1.47 -12.21 21.25
C GLN A 53 2.58 -11.38 20.58
N LEU A 54 2.42 -10.87 19.35
CA LEU A 54 3.59 -10.30 18.63
C LEU A 54 3.68 -8.77 18.61
N VAL A 55 2.59 -8.04 18.82
CA VAL A 55 2.61 -6.58 18.80
C VAL A 55 2.06 -5.99 20.10
N GLU A 56 2.97 -5.72 21.03
CA GLU A 56 2.65 -5.10 22.34
C GLU A 56 1.93 -3.75 22.20
N ARG A 57 2.05 -3.08 21.05
CA ARG A 57 1.55 -1.71 20.81
C ARG A 57 0.54 -1.59 19.68
N ALA A 58 -0.14 -2.67 19.32
CA ALA A 58 -1.07 -2.57 18.21
C ALA A 58 -2.32 -1.74 18.61
N ARG A 59 -2.74 -0.87 17.71
CA ARG A 59 -3.88 0.05 17.81
C ARG A 59 -5.20 -0.70 18.00
N HIS A 60 -6.20 -0.02 18.56
CA HIS A 60 -7.54 -0.61 18.70
C HIS A 60 -8.16 -0.86 17.32
N VAL A 61 -8.90 -1.97 17.21
CA VAL A 61 -9.74 -2.23 16.04
C VAL A 61 -10.74 -1.08 15.91
N PRO A 62 -10.89 -0.47 14.70
CA PRO A 62 -11.86 0.60 14.48
C PRO A 62 -13.28 0.17 14.88
N SER A 63 -14.04 1.05 15.53
CA SER A 63 -15.42 0.77 15.93
C SER A 63 -16.38 0.88 14.74
N LEU A 64 -16.42 -0.13 13.88
CA LEU A 64 -17.23 -0.16 12.66
C LEU A 64 -18.47 -1.06 12.81
N PRO A 65 -19.52 -0.86 12.01
CA PRO A 65 -20.71 -1.73 11.96
C PRO A 65 -20.40 -3.06 11.26
N TYR A 66 -19.50 -3.85 11.83
CA TYR A 66 -19.01 -5.09 11.24
C TYR A 66 -20.14 -6.10 10.97
N GLY A 67 -20.06 -6.75 9.81
CA GLY A 67 -21.04 -7.76 9.38
C GLY A 67 -22.43 -7.22 9.04
N LYS A 68 -22.62 -5.90 9.09
CA LYS A 68 -23.88 -5.23 8.71
C LYS A 68 -23.64 -4.33 7.49
N PRO A 69 -24.58 -4.28 6.53
CA PRO A 69 -24.53 -3.27 5.48
C PRO A 69 -24.58 -1.85 6.08
N ALA A 70 -23.64 -1.01 5.68
CA ALA A 70 -23.58 0.40 6.07
C ALA A 70 -23.24 1.27 4.85
N VAL A 71 -23.67 2.53 4.90
CA VAL A 71 -23.38 3.51 3.85
C VAL A 71 -22.06 4.20 4.17
N TYR A 72 -21.09 4.07 3.28
CA TYR A 72 -19.79 4.73 3.36
C TYR A 72 -19.72 5.85 2.33
N THR A 73 -19.50 7.07 2.77
CA THR A 73 -19.41 8.26 1.91
C THR A 73 -17.95 8.67 1.73
N LEU A 74 -17.48 8.77 0.49
CA LEU A 74 -16.16 9.29 0.17
C LEU A 74 -16.05 10.75 0.64
N THR A 75 -14.99 11.09 1.36
CA THR A 75 -14.80 12.44 1.91
C THR A 75 -13.68 13.18 1.20
N ARG A 76 -12.52 12.53 1.00
CA ARG A 76 -11.36 13.15 0.34
C ARG A 76 -10.42 12.10 -0.27
N PRO A 77 -9.73 12.45 -1.36
CA PRO A 77 -8.69 11.59 -1.92
C PRO A 77 -7.44 11.60 -1.03
N LEU A 78 -6.79 10.45 -0.91
CA LEU A 78 -5.41 10.30 -0.43
C LEU A 78 -4.43 10.14 -1.60
N LYS A 79 -4.88 9.52 -2.69
CA LYS A 79 -4.10 9.27 -3.90
C LYS A 79 -5.06 9.22 -5.08
N GLU A 80 -4.93 10.17 -6.00
CA GLU A 80 -5.75 10.28 -7.21
C GLU A 80 -4.89 10.67 -8.39
N GLY A 81 -5.35 10.37 -9.61
CA GLY A 81 -4.62 10.66 -10.84
C GLY A 81 -4.76 9.55 -11.87
N PHE A 82 -4.45 9.89 -13.12
CA PHE A 82 -4.27 8.91 -14.19
C PHE A 82 -2.92 8.21 -14.02
N ASP A 83 -2.81 6.99 -14.53
CA ASP A 83 -1.59 6.16 -14.47
C ASP A 83 -1.16 5.69 -13.07
N LEU A 84 -2.01 5.89 -12.07
CA LEU A 84 -1.88 5.23 -10.78
C LEU A 84 -2.53 3.85 -10.83
N ARG A 85 -1.85 2.85 -10.24
CA ARG A 85 -2.40 1.47 -10.12
C ARG A 85 -3.68 1.39 -9.29
N SER A 86 -3.98 2.44 -8.52
CA SER A 86 -5.18 2.54 -7.69
C SER A 86 -5.49 4.00 -7.37
N GLN A 87 -6.76 4.27 -7.09
CA GLN A 87 -7.16 5.49 -6.39
C GLN A 87 -7.41 5.16 -4.92
N VAL A 88 -6.98 6.01 -4.01
CA VAL A 88 -7.14 5.81 -2.56
C VAL A 88 -7.91 6.98 -2.00
N TRP A 89 -8.98 6.68 -1.27
CA TRP A 89 -9.90 7.65 -0.70
C TRP A 89 -10.13 7.39 0.78
N VAL A 90 -10.35 8.45 1.55
CA VAL A 90 -10.99 8.32 2.86
C VAL A 90 -12.49 8.25 2.64
N ALA A 91 -13.13 7.32 3.33
CA ALA A 91 -14.57 7.21 3.41
C ALA A 91 -15.01 7.26 4.88
N THR A 92 -16.23 7.74 5.13
CA THR A 92 -16.83 7.79 6.46
C THR A 92 -18.12 7.00 6.50
N ALA A 93 -18.34 6.27 7.58
CA ALA A 93 -19.66 5.74 7.92
C ALA A 93 -20.23 6.55 9.09
N LEU A 94 -21.54 6.82 9.04
CA LEU A 94 -22.29 7.28 10.19
C LEU A 94 -22.70 6.05 10.99
N ASP A 95 -22.24 5.98 12.23
CA ASP A 95 -22.78 5.04 13.19
C ASP A 95 -24.11 5.59 13.72
N GLU A 96 -25.21 4.91 13.36
CA GLU A 96 -26.58 5.31 13.73
C GLU A 96 -26.75 5.42 15.25
N ASP A 97 -26.00 4.64 16.02
CA ASP A 97 -26.13 4.56 17.48
C ASP A 97 -25.28 5.62 18.21
N SER A 98 -24.11 5.99 17.67
CA SER A 98 -23.13 6.80 18.41
C SER A 98 -22.95 8.23 17.90
N GLN A 99 -23.49 8.58 16.72
CA GLN A 99 -23.19 9.82 16.00
C GLN A 99 -21.68 10.03 15.71
N VAL A 100 -20.82 9.05 16.00
CA VAL A 100 -19.39 9.14 15.73
C VAL A 100 -19.15 8.74 14.28
N THR A 101 -18.52 9.64 13.53
CA THR A 101 -18.03 9.34 12.19
C THR A 101 -16.76 8.52 12.30
N VAL A 102 -16.75 7.33 11.71
CA VAL A 102 -15.55 6.50 11.63
C VAL A 102 -14.98 6.56 10.23
N GLU A 103 -13.70 6.89 10.14
CA GLU A 103 -12.95 6.98 8.89
C GLU A 103 -12.34 5.62 8.52
N VAL A 104 -12.45 5.25 7.25
CA VAL A 104 -11.80 4.08 6.63
C VAL A 104 -11.12 4.51 5.34
N VAL A 105 -10.16 3.72 4.87
CA VAL A 105 -9.52 3.92 3.57
C VAL A 105 -10.11 2.95 2.57
N PHE A 106 -10.58 3.47 1.43
CA PHE A 106 -10.96 2.70 0.26
C PHE A 106 -9.88 2.82 -0.81
N LYS A 107 -9.21 1.72 -1.10
CA LYS A 107 -8.30 1.60 -2.24
C LYS A 107 -9.05 0.92 -3.38
N PHE A 108 -9.26 1.66 -4.46
CA PHE A 108 -9.96 1.23 -5.65
C PHE A 108 -8.99 0.62 -6.67
N VAL A 109 -9.30 -0.59 -7.13
CA VAL A 109 -8.68 -1.21 -8.31
C VAL A 109 -9.75 -1.25 -9.41
N ILE A 110 -9.61 -0.36 -10.39
CA ILE A 110 -10.59 -0.19 -11.48
C ILE A 110 -9.93 -0.49 -12.81
N PRO A 111 -10.39 -1.49 -13.59
CA PRO A 111 -9.70 -1.98 -14.78
C PRO A 111 -9.31 -0.88 -15.79
N SER A 112 -10.22 0.03 -16.11
CA SER A 112 -9.99 1.10 -17.09
C SER A 112 -8.94 2.11 -16.66
N LEU A 113 -8.63 2.20 -15.36
CA LEU A 113 -7.64 3.12 -14.82
C LEU A 113 -6.23 2.52 -14.73
N LEU A 114 -6.09 1.20 -14.95
CA LEU A 114 -4.80 0.52 -14.98
C LEU A 114 -4.09 0.71 -16.33
N HIS A 115 -2.80 0.38 -16.38
CA HIS A 115 -2.08 0.31 -17.66
C HIS A 115 -2.74 -0.70 -18.60
N TYR A 116 -2.71 -0.42 -19.90
CA TYR A 116 -3.24 -1.32 -20.91
C TYR A 116 -2.25 -2.45 -21.22
N PRO A 117 -2.73 -3.65 -21.55
CA PRO A 117 -1.86 -4.70 -22.06
C PRO A 117 -1.22 -4.27 -23.39
N ASP A 118 0.04 -4.64 -23.60
CA ASP A 118 0.70 -4.50 -24.89
C ASP A 118 -0.03 -5.36 -25.96
N PRO A 119 -0.19 -4.92 -27.22
CA PRO A 119 -0.86 -5.73 -28.24
C PRO A 119 -0.18 -7.08 -28.47
N GLY A 120 1.16 -7.14 -28.35
CA GLY A 120 1.95 -8.36 -28.47
C GLY A 120 2.06 -9.18 -27.17
N LEU A 121 1.21 -8.90 -26.17
CA LEU A 121 1.25 -9.58 -24.88
C LEU A 121 0.89 -11.06 -25.01
N THR A 122 1.89 -11.93 -24.85
CA THR A 122 1.72 -13.38 -24.79
C THR A 122 1.48 -13.88 -23.37
N GLU A 123 1.01 -15.12 -23.23
CA GLU A 123 0.88 -15.76 -21.91
C GLU A 123 2.23 -15.84 -21.17
N GLY A 124 3.33 -16.07 -21.89
CA GLY A 124 4.68 -16.07 -21.32
C GLY A 124 5.06 -14.71 -20.72
N LEU A 125 4.78 -13.62 -21.44
CA LEU A 125 5.02 -12.26 -20.96
C LEU A 125 4.12 -11.89 -19.77
N MET A 126 2.86 -12.35 -19.77
CA MET A 126 1.98 -12.21 -18.59
C MET A 126 2.53 -12.94 -17.37
N ARG A 127 3.03 -14.17 -17.54
CA ARG A 127 3.71 -14.92 -16.47
C ARG A 127 4.95 -14.17 -15.96
N CYS A 128 5.64 -13.46 -16.85
CA CYS A 128 6.74 -12.54 -16.52
C CYS A 128 6.32 -11.23 -15.86
N GLY A 129 5.02 -10.98 -15.69
CA GLY A 129 4.50 -9.79 -15.03
C GLY A 129 4.41 -8.55 -15.94
N ALA A 130 4.57 -8.70 -17.26
CA ALA A 130 4.44 -7.58 -18.21
C ALA A 130 3.05 -6.92 -18.16
N TYR A 131 2.03 -7.69 -17.79
CA TYR A 131 0.70 -7.20 -17.49
C TYR A 131 0.06 -8.09 -16.43
N ARG A 132 -0.69 -7.47 -15.51
CA ARG A 132 -1.43 -8.19 -14.47
C ARG A 132 -2.91 -7.81 -14.57
N PRO A 133 -3.80 -8.80 -14.78
CA PRO A 133 -5.23 -8.56 -14.74
C PRO A 133 -5.65 -7.92 -13.40
N PRO A 134 -6.66 -7.03 -13.39
CA PRO A 134 -7.16 -6.37 -12.19
C PRO A 134 -7.45 -7.35 -11.04
N ALA A 135 -8.12 -8.47 -11.33
CA ALA A 135 -8.43 -9.50 -10.33
C ALA A 135 -7.17 -10.08 -9.66
N GLN A 136 -6.08 -10.30 -10.42
CA GLN A 136 -4.84 -10.81 -9.86
C GLN A 136 -4.13 -9.77 -8.98
N LEU A 137 -4.26 -8.47 -9.29
CA LEU A 137 -3.74 -7.41 -8.41
C LEU A 137 -4.46 -7.45 -7.06
N VAL A 138 -5.79 -7.50 -7.08
CA VAL A 138 -6.63 -7.59 -5.89
C VAL A 138 -6.32 -8.84 -5.07
N GLU A 139 -6.32 -10.02 -5.70
CA GLU A 139 -6.02 -11.31 -5.05
C GLU A 139 -4.66 -11.28 -4.31
N ARG A 140 -3.64 -10.65 -4.91
CA ARG A 140 -2.30 -10.55 -4.32
C ARG A 140 -2.23 -9.64 -3.11
N GLU A 141 -2.88 -8.49 -3.17
CA GLU A 141 -2.95 -7.58 -2.03
C GLU A 141 -3.73 -8.22 -0.87
N VAL A 142 -4.88 -8.84 -1.18
CA VAL A 142 -5.66 -9.61 -0.21
C VAL A 142 -4.81 -10.71 0.43
N ALA A 143 -4.11 -11.51 -0.37
CA ALA A 143 -3.23 -12.56 0.13
C ALA A 143 -2.12 -12.01 1.04
N SER A 144 -1.55 -10.85 0.72
CA SER A 144 -0.52 -10.20 1.54
C SER A 144 -1.05 -9.80 2.91
N TYR A 145 -2.21 -9.13 2.95
CA TYR A 145 -2.83 -8.74 4.21
C TYR A 145 -3.26 -9.94 5.06
N MET A 146 -3.71 -11.02 4.41
CA MET A 146 -4.08 -12.26 5.11
C MET A 146 -2.85 -13.01 5.67
N ALA A 147 -1.75 -13.05 4.94
CA ALA A 147 -0.49 -13.66 5.40
C ALA A 147 0.16 -12.89 6.57
N LEU A 148 -0.16 -11.60 6.70
CA LEU A 148 0.35 -10.69 7.73
C LEU A 148 -0.73 -10.28 8.76
N ALA A 149 -1.77 -11.10 8.93
CA ALA A 149 -2.92 -10.77 9.78
C ALA A 149 -2.55 -10.46 11.25
N ASP A 150 -1.50 -11.08 11.78
CA ASP A 150 -1.01 -10.88 13.16
C ASP A 150 -0.21 -9.58 13.36
N LEU A 151 0.20 -8.92 12.28
CA LEU A 151 0.84 -7.60 12.31
C LEU A 151 -0.15 -6.43 12.19
N GLN A 152 -1.41 -6.71 11.83
CA GLN A 152 -2.44 -5.70 11.63
C GLN A 152 -2.80 -4.95 12.92
N GLY A 153 -3.04 -3.65 12.78
CA GLY A 153 -3.14 -2.70 13.90
C GLY A 153 -1.79 -2.33 14.50
N GLY A 154 -0.74 -3.08 14.20
CA GLY A 154 0.64 -2.83 14.59
C GLY A 154 1.38 -2.05 13.53
N THR A 155 2.26 -2.75 12.83
CA THR A 155 3.07 -2.22 11.72
C THR A 155 2.37 -2.33 10.36
N LEU A 156 1.13 -2.83 10.35
CA LEU A 156 0.21 -2.79 9.22
C LEU A 156 -1.15 -2.18 9.64
N PRO A 157 -1.91 -1.58 8.71
CA PRO A 157 -3.31 -1.24 8.96
C PRO A 157 -4.17 -2.50 9.12
N TYR A 158 -5.30 -2.38 9.82
CA TYR A 158 -6.34 -3.42 9.73
C TYR A 158 -6.87 -3.53 8.29
N PHE A 159 -6.90 -4.74 7.75
CA PHE A 159 -7.56 -5.05 6.49
C PHE A 159 -9.01 -5.43 6.76
N LEU A 160 -9.91 -4.63 6.20
CA LEU A 160 -11.34 -4.67 6.45
C LEU A 160 -12.10 -5.35 5.29
N GLY A 161 -11.39 -6.06 4.42
CA GLY A 161 -11.98 -6.89 3.36
C GLY A 161 -11.89 -6.33 1.95
N GLU A 162 -12.23 -7.20 1.01
CA GLU A 162 -12.38 -6.90 -0.41
C GLU A 162 -13.88 -6.82 -0.75
N HIS A 163 -14.26 -5.83 -1.56
CA HIS A 163 -15.63 -5.65 -2.02
C HIS A 163 -15.67 -5.39 -3.52
N GLN A 164 -16.51 -6.13 -4.23
CA GLN A 164 -16.83 -5.84 -5.63
C GLN A 164 -17.90 -4.75 -5.69
N VAL A 165 -17.68 -3.73 -6.51
CA VAL A 165 -18.55 -2.55 -6.62
C VAL A 165 -18.74 -2.12 -8.06
N LEU A 166 -19.82 -1.38 -8.31
CA LEU A 166 -20.00 -0.60 -9.52
C LEU A 166 -19.59 0.84 -9.25
N VAL A 167 -18.64 1.36 -10.02
CA VAL A 167 -18.22 2.77 -9.94
C VAL A 167 -19.17 3.65 -10.77
N PRO A 168 -19.18 4.99 -10.61
CA PRO A 168 -20.20 5.89 -11.16
C PRO A 168 -20.41 5.82 -12.68
N TRP A 169 -19.41 5.36 -13.42
CA TRP A 169 -19.47 5.17 -14.87
C TRP A 169 -19.85 3.75 -15.31
N MET A 170 -20.46 2.96 -14.41
CA MET A 170 -20.98 1.62 -14.66
C MET A 170 -19.91 0.57 -14.99
N GLU A 171 -18.70 0.77 -14.50
CA GLU A 171 -17.64 -0.24 -14.55
C GLU A 171 -17.61 -1.03 -13.23
N GLU A 172 -17.32 -2.34 -13.32
CA GLU A 172 -17.03 -3.16 -12.15
C GLU A 172 -15.59 -2.90 -11.69
N GLY A 173 -15.42 -2.69 -10.39
CA GLY A 173 -14.12 -2.55 -9.75
C GLY A 173 -14.12 -3.16 -8.36
N SER A 174 -12.94 -3.16 -7.74
CA SER A 174 -12.76 -3.68 -6.39
C SER A 174 -12.38 -2.56 -5.43
N ILE A 175 -12.97 -2.58 -4.22
CA ILE A 175 -12.54 -1.80 -3.07
C ILE A 175 -11.81 -2.72 -2.11
N LEU A 176 -10.56 -2.38 -1.79
CA LEU A 176 -9.85 -2.91 -0.63
C LEU A 176 -10.06 -1.91 0.52
N ALA A 177 -10.83 -2.34 1.53
CA ALA A 177 -11.14 -1.53 2.70
C ALA A 177 -10.05 -1.70 3.77
N LEU A 178 -9.55 -0.60 4.32
CA LEU A 178 -8.43 -0.57 5.26
C LEU A 178 -8.73 0.40 6.42
N GLU A 179 -8.07 0.19 7.57
CA GLU A 179 -7.99 1.16 8.66
C GLU A 179 -7.49 2.52 8.15
N TYR A 180 -8.20 3.61 8.46
CA TYR A 180 -7.63 4.94 8.31
C TYR A 180 -6.70 5.25 9.48
N ILE A 181 -5.42 5.46 9.18
CA ILE A 181 -4.40 5.83 10.16
C ILE A 181 -4.13 7.32 10.00
N LYS A 182 -4.52 8.10 11.02
CA LYS A 182 -4.22 9.52 11.09
C LYS A 182 -2.76 9.71 11.53
N ALA A 183 -1.85 9.70 10.58
CA ALA A 183 -0.42 9.83 10.81
C ALA A 183 0.27 10.54 9.64
N PRO A 184 1.36 11.30 9.88
CA PRO A 184 2.23 11.76 8.81
C PRO A 184 2.92 10.58 8.11
N THR A 185 3.30 10.79 6.85
CA THR A 185 4.22 9.90 6.15
C THR A 185 5.64 10.08 6.67
N LEU A 186 6.52 9.11 6.42
CA LEU A 186 7.96 9.26 6.72
C LEU A 186 8.52 10.50 6.01
N LYS A 187 8.08 10.78 4.78
CA LYS A 187 8.51 11.96 4.04
C LYS A 187 8.20 13.25 4.82
N ALA A 188 6.98 13.39 5.31
CA ALA A 188 6.59 14.56 6.10
C ALA A 188 7.37 14.65 7.43
N ILE A 189 7.69 13.51 8.05
CA ILE A 189 8.57 13.48 9.23
C ILE A 189 9.97 13.98 8.90
N GLN A 190 10.56 13.53 7.78
CA GLN A 190 11.89 13.96 7.35
C GLN A 190 11.93 15.45 7.03
N GLU A 191 10.93 15.96 6.30
CA GLU A 191 10.77 17.39 6.02
C GLU A 191 10.68 18.23 7.32
N ASP A 192 9.98 17.74 8.35
CA ASP A 192 9.94 18.41 9.66
C ASP A 192 11.30 18.36 10.37
N VAL A 193 11.96 17.19 10.39
CA VAL A 193 13.29 17.00 11.00
C VAL A 193 14.34 17.90 10.35
N ASP A 194 14.34 18.00 9.03
CA ASP A 194 15.31 18.79 8.25
C ASP A 194 14.98 20.28 8.23
N SER A 195 13.76 20.68 8.62
CA SER A 195 13.42 22.10 8.78
C SER A 195 14.24 22.76 9.90
N ALA A 196 14.30 24.11 9.97
CA ALA A 196 15.00 24.80 11.05
C ALA A 196 14.21 24.85 12.38
N VAL A 197 12.90 24.63 12.33
CA VAL A 197 11.95 24.87 13.44
C VAL A 197 11.29 23.58 13.93
N GLY A 198 11.48 22.47 13.21
CA GLY A 198 10.74 21.24 13.44
C GLY A 198 10.78 20.78 14.88
N THR A 199 9.61 20.41 15.37
CA THR A 199 9.42 20.00 16.76
C THR A 199 9.28 18.49 16.90
N ALA A 200 9.48 17.72 15.82
CA ALA A 200 9.41 16.27 15.88
C ALA A 200 10.42 15.70 16.87
N ILE A 201 9.92 14.77 17.69
CA ILE A 201 10.74 13.90 18.54
C ILE A 201 11.80 13.12 17.75
N TYR A 202 11.60 13.00 16.43
CA TYR A 202 12.48 12.32 15.49
C TYR A 202 13.72 13.14 15.09
N ARG A 203 13.91 14.36 15.60
CA ARG A 203 15.24 15.00 15.59
C ARG A 203 16.24 14.25 16.46
N ASP A 204 15.77 13.50 17.43
CA ASP A 204 16.61 12.55 18.15
C ASP A 204 16.87 11.34 17.24
N TYR A 205 18.15 11.11 16.94
CA TYR A 205 18.56 10.04 16.04
C TYR A 205 18.11 8.66 16.54
N ALA A 206 18.11 8.41 17.86
CA ALA A 206 17.68 7.11 18.38
C ALA A 206 16.18 6.87 18.13
N GLN A 207 15.34 7.91 18.25
CA GLN A 207 13.92 7.81 17.90
C GLN A 207 13.71 7.57 16.40
N TYR A 208 14.46 8.29 15.54
CA TYR A 208 14.38 8.10 14.09
C TYR A 208 14.86 6.70 13.67
N PHE A 209 15.97 6.24 14.22
CA PHE A 209 16.52 4.92 13.96
C PHE A 209 15.61 3.80 14.45
N ALA A 210 14.89 3.99 15.57
CA ALA A 210 13.90 3.03 16.04
C ALA A 210 12.74 2.81 15.03
N LEU A 211 12.37 3.84 14.26
CA LEU A 211 11.40 3.68 13.16
C LEU A 211 11.95 2.77 12.06
N PHE A 212 13.21 2.98 11.66
CA PHE A 212 13.90 2.13 10.69
C PHE A 212 13.94 0.66 11.16
N GLU A 213 14.36 0.42 12.41
CA GLU A 213 14.40 -0.94 12.98
C GLU A 213 13.01 -1.59 13.04
N SER A 214 11.97 -0.81 13.37
CA SER A 214 10.59 -1.28 13.38
C SER A 214 10.10 -1.67 11.99
N ALA A 215 10.41 -0.88 10.95
CA ALA A 215 10.07 -1.21 9.56
C ALA A 215 10.85 -2.44 9.07
N LEU A 216 12.15 -2.50 9.35
CA LEU A 216 13.03 -3.61 8.95
C LEU A 216 12.57 -4.93 9.57
N ARG A 217 12.19 -4.92 10.86
CA ARG A 217 11.61 -6.09 11.53
C ARG A 217 10.32 -6.56 10.86
N THR A 218 9.48 -5.63 10.44
CA THR A 218 8.23 -5.92 9.74
C THR A 218 8.48 -6.57 8.38
N LEU A 219 9.41 -6.03 7.59
CA LEU A 219 9.80 -6.62 6.31
C LEU A 219 10.39 -8.02 6.49
N ASN A 220 11.33 -8.21 7.42
CA ASN A 220 11.92 -9.53 7.70
C ASN A 220 10.86 -10.56 8.07
N PHE A 221 9.85 -10.17 8.85
CA PHE A 221 8.75 -11.05 9.23
C PHE A 221 7.85 -11.38 8.04
N ALA A 222 7.58 -10.41 7.17
CA ALA A 222 6.85 -10.64 5.92
C ALA A 222 7.61 -11.58 4.98
N HIS A 223 8.92 -11.38 4.82
CA HIS A 223 9.79 -12.21 3.98
C HIS A 223 9.86 -13.67 4.48
N GLN A 224 9.80 -13.91 5.79
CA GLN A 224 9.69 -15.26 6.37
C GLN A 224 8.39 -15.99 5.96
N ARG A 225 7.40 -15.25 5.45
CA ARG A 225 6.10 -15.77 4.97
C ARG A 225 5.93 -15.62 3.47
N ASP A 226 7.03 -15.47 2.74
CA ASP A 226 7.02 -15.28 1.29
C ASP A 226 6.13 -14.10 0.84
N THR A 227 6.02 -13.07 1.69
CA THR A 227 5.26 -11.85 1.43
C THR A 227 6.25 -10.71 1.25
N PHE A 228 6.12 -9.96 0.16
CA PHE A 228 7.03 -8.87 -0.22
C PHE A 228 6.24 -7.57 -0.33
N HIS A 229 6.87 -6.43 -0.03
CA HIS A 229 6.21 -5.13 -0.10
C HIS A 229 6.25 -4.55 -1.52
N CYS A 230 7.41 -4.63 -2.19
CA CYS A 230 7.66 -4.25 -3.59
C CYS A 230 7.48 -2.76 -3.96
N ASP A 231 6.98 -1.93 -3.07
CA ASP A 231 6.90 -0.45 -3.21
C ASP A 231 7.28 0.25 -1.90
N VAL A 232 8.43 -0.11 -1.31
CA VAL A 232 8.91 0.50 -0.06
C VAL A 232 9.45 1.90 -0.37
N ARG A 233 8.77 2.92 0.15
CA ARG A 233 9.16 4.32 -0.01
C ARG A 233 8.52 5.17 1.07
N GLU A 234 9.04 6.37 1.27
CA GLU A 234 8.64 7.30 2.34
C GLU A 234 7.13 7.62 2.34
N PRO A 235 6.46 7.82 1.18
CA PRO A 235 5.01 8.02 1.15
C PRO A 235 4.19 6.81 1.61
N ASN A 236 4.75 5.60 1.55
CA ASN A 236 4.11 4.34 1.93
C ASN A 236 4.49 3.88 3.35
N ILE A 237 5.15 4.75 4.12
CA ILE A 237 5.49 4.51 5.53
C ILE A 237 4.79 5.59 6.35
N LEU A 238 3.86 5.19 7.21
CA LEU A 238 3.17 6.10 8.13
C LEU A 238 3.80 6.02 9.53
N VAL A 239 3.85 7.15 10.23
CA VAL A 239 4.46 7.26 11.55
C VAL A 239 3.41 7.77 12.56
N PRO A 240 2.56 6.88 13.12
CA PRO A 240 1.56 7.28 14.09
C PRO A 240 2.22 7.80 15.38
N GLU A 241 1.73 8.95 15.85
CA GLU A 241 2.21 9.57 17.07
C GLU A 241 2.08 8.63 18.27
N GLY A 242 3.05 8.68 19.18
CA GLY A 242 2.99 8.01 20.49
C GLY A 242 3.49 6.57 20.55
N ASN A 243 3.75 5.91 19.42
CA ASN A 243 4.15 4.49 19.42
C ASN A 243 5.57 4.19 18.90
N ASN A 244 6.22 5.15 18.23
CA ASN A 244 7.54 4.98 17.58
C ASN A 244 7.62 3.70 16.75
N ILE A 245 6.57 3.45 15.97
CA ILE A 245 6.49 2.34 15.03
C ILE A 245 6.31 2.90 13.62
N ALA A 246 6.94 2.26 12.65
CA ALA A 246 6.66 2.49 11.25
C ALA A 246 5.52 1.57 10.81
N VAL A 247 4.50 2.14 10.17
CA VAL A 247 3.39 1.38 9.58
C VAL A 247 3.56 1.36 8.07
N LEU A 248 3.77 0.18 7.51
CA LEU A 248 3.91 -0.04 6.08
C LEU A 248 2.52 -0.22 5.44
N VAL A 249 2.25 0.52 4.37
CA VAL A 249 0.99 0.49 3.61
C VAL A 249 1.26 0.22 2.13
N ASP A 250 0.22 -0.10 1.36
CA ASP A 250 0.33 -0.40 -0.09
C ASP A 250 1.04 -1.75 -0.38
N TRP A 251 0.81 -2.75 0.48
CA TRP A 251 1.37 -4.09 0.31
C TRP A 251 0.86 -4.79 -0.96
N SER A 252 1.77 -5.25 -1.79
CA SER A 252 1.46 -6.05 -2.97
C SER A 252 2.51 -7.15 -3.14
N SER A 253 2.17 -8.40 -2.80
CA SER A 253 3.05 -9.52 -3.11
C SER A 253 3.14 -9.76 -4.61
N GLU A 254 4.36 -9.84 -5.14
CA GLU A 254 4.59 -10.30 -6.50
C GLU A 254 4.81 -11.81 -6.53
N ASN A 255 4.38 -12.48 -7.62
CA ASN A 255 4.96 -13.77 -7.98
C ASN A 255 6.40 -13.49 -8.43
N VAL A 256 7.31 -13.62 -7.48
CA VAL A 256 8.72 -13.29 -7.68
C VAL A 256 9.43 -14.44 -8.38
N PHE A 257 10.22 -14.12 -9.41
CA PHE A 257 11.12 -15.09 -10.05
C PHE A 257 12.28 -15.50 -9.14
N SER A 258 12.70 -14.60 -8.23
CA SER A 258 13.70 -14.86 -7.20
C SER A 258 13.28 -14.18 -5.90
N LYS A 259 13.08 -14.97 -4.85
CA LYS A 259 12.74 -14.46 -3.52
C LYS A 259 13.85 -13.58 -2.97
N GLU A 260 15.10 -14.02 -3.14
CA GLU A 260 16.29 -13.36 -2.64
C GLU A 260 16.46 -11.95 -3.23
N LEU A 261 16.11 -11.80 -4.52
CA LEU A 261 16.13 -10.50 -5.19
C LEU A 261 15.15 -9.53 -4.52
N TYR A 262 13.90 -9.92 -4.30
CA TYR A 262 12.88 -9.04 -3.74
C TYR A 262 13.05 -8.78 -2.24
N VAL A 263 13.56 -9.75 -1.47
CA VAL A 263 14.06 -9.47 -0.11
C VAL A 263 15.11 -8.36 -0.16
N GLY A 264 16.04 -8.46 -1.12
CA GLY A 264 17.07 -7.46 -1.31
C GLY A 264 16.53 -6.08 -1.69
N ILE A 265 15.58 -6.03 -2.62
CA ILE A 265 14.93 -4.79 -3.08
C ILE A 265 14.22 -4.11 -1.91
N ASP A 266 13.31 -4.79 -1.21
CA ASP A 266 12.54 -4.21 -0.10
C ASP A 266 13.46 -3.62 0.99
N VAL A 267 14.56 -4.32 1.31
CA VAL A 267 15.50 -3.88 2.35
C VAL A 267 16.38 -2.71 1.89
N VAL A 268 16.81 -2.71 0.62
CA VAL A 268 17.57 -1.59 0.05
C VAL A 268 16.68 -0.36 -0.05
N ASP A 269 15.47 -0.51 -0.57
CA ASP A 269 14.49 0.57 -0.72
C ASP A 269 14.13 1.16 0.65
N LEU A 270 13.98 0.32 1.69
CA LEU A 270 13.80 0.80 3.06
C LEU A 270 14.98 1.66 3.53
N ALA A 271 16.21 1.20 3.33
CA ALA A 271 17.39 1.94 3.74
C ALA A 271 17.50 3.27 2.98
N VAL A 272 17.30 3.26 1.66
CA VAL A 272 17.28 4.47 0.83
C VAL A 272 16.22 5.45 1.31
N ALA A 273 15.00 4.98 1.55
CA ALA A 273 13.90 5.81 2.04
C ALA A 273 14.26 6.57 3.33
N PHE A 274 14.97 5.94 4.26
CA PHE A 274 15.40 6.59 5.50
C PHE A 274 16.66 7.46 5.37
N ILE A 275 17.51 7.22 4.37
CA ILE A 275 18.75 7.99 4.11
C ILE A 275 18.46 9.38 3.54
N HIS A 276 17.27 9.60 2.97
CA HIS A 276 16.87 10.92 2.47
C HIS A 276 16.66 12.00 3.55
N CYS A 277 16.70 11.65 4.85
CA CYS A 277 16.74 12.64 5.93
C CYS A 277 18.15 13.24 6.06
N GLU A 278 18.33 14.48 5.63
CA GLU A 278 19.65 15.14 5.61
C GLU A 278 20.28 15.21 7.00
N THR A 279 19.47 15.55 8.01
CA THR A 279 19.90 15.67 9.40
C THR A 279 20.50 14.38 9.95
N HIS A 280 19.93 13.22 9.59
CA HIS A 280 20.31 11.91 10.13
C HIS A 280 21.14 11.05 9.18
N GLN A 281 21.36 11.51 7.96
CA GLN A 281 21.96 10.73 6.87
C GLN A 281 23.29 10.09 7.28
N ALA A 282 24.21 10.90 7.83
CA ALA A 282 25.54 10.44 8.21
C ALA A 282 25.49 9.37 9.31
N GLN A 283 24.68 9.59 10.35
CA GLN A 283 24.53 8.68 11.49
C GLN A 283 23.85 7.36 11.07
N LEU A 284 22.87 7.44 10.18
CA LEU A 284 22.22 6.26 9.60
C LEU A 284 23.19 5.46 8.74
N CYS A 285 23.96 6.12 7.87
CA CYS A 285 24.98 5.45 7.05
C CYS A 285 26.02 4.74 7.93
N GLU A 286 26.48 5.37 9.00
CA GLU A 286 27.39 4.75 9.97
C GLU A 286 26.74 3.54 10.65
N SER A 287 25.49 3.68 11.11
CA SER A 287 24.76 2.60 11.78
C SER A 287 24.51 1.40 10.85
N LEU A 288 24.22 1.64 9.56
CA LEU A 288 24.10 0.59 8.55
C LEU A 288 25.42 -0.14 8.33
N ARG A 289 26.56 0.56 8.27
CA ARG A 289 27.88 -0.10 8.14
C ARG A 289 28.20 -0.99 9.34
N ASN A 290 27.88 -0.51 10.54
CA ASN A 290 28.28 -1.17 11.78
C ASN A 290 27.35 -2.33 12.16
N HIS A 291 26.03 -2.16 12.02
CA HIS A 291 25.04 -3.12 12.48
C HIS A 291 24.42 -3.96 11.37
N TYR A 292 24.46 -3.49 10.12
CA TYR A 292 23.81 -4.15 8.98
C TYR A 292 24.73 -4.20 7.74
N PRO A 293 25.92 -4.83 7.84
CA PRO A 293 26.93 -4.80 6.79
C PRO A 293 26.42 -5.33 5.43
N ASP A 294 25.49 -6.28 5.44
CA ASP A 294 24.88 -6.83 4.22
C ASP A 294 23.94 -5.84 3.52
N ILE A 295 23.19 -5.04 4.29
CA ILE A 295 22.37 -3.94 3.76
C ILE A 295 23.29 -2.85 3.21
N SER A 296 24.25 -2.42 4.03
CA SER A 296 25.25 -1.40 3.69
C SER A 296 25.93 -1.70 2.35
N ARG A 297 26.44 -2.92 2.13
CA ARG A 297 27.10 -3.30 0.86
C ARG A 297 26.21 -3.14 -0.37
N ARG A 298 24.89 -3.28 -0.22
CA ARG A 298 23.93 -3.15 -1.32
C ARG A 298 23.52 -1.69 -1.55
N VAL A 299 23.46 -0.88 -0.50
CA VAL A 299 23.01 0.53 -0.57
C VAL A 299 24.12 1.45 -1.05
N PHE A 300 25.35 1.32 -0.57
CA PHE A 300 26.44 2.26 -0.87
C PHE A 300 26.77 2.45 -2.36
N PRO A 301 26.71 1.42 -3.23
CA PRO A 301 26.88 1.63 -4.67
C PRO A 301 25.92 2.67 -5.26
N TYR A 302 24.72 2.84 -4.70
CA TYR A 302 23.75 3.82 -5.15
C TYR A 302 24.02 5.23 -4.62
N LEU A 303 24.66 5.36 -3.45
CA LEU A 303 24.96 6.67 -2.84
C LEU A 303 26.21 7.33 -3.40
N VAL A 304 27.15 6.56 -3.95
CA VAL A 304 28.41 7.07 -4.50
C VAL A 304 28.26 7.46 -5.99
N GLY A 305 27.14 7.11 -6.63
CA GLY A 305 26.95 7.20 -8.08
C GLY A 305 26.54 8.56 -8.66
N ASP A 306 26.28 9.60 -7.86
CA ASP A 306 25.63 10.85 -8.32
C ASP A 306 26.49 12.13 -8.22
N HIS A 307 27.82 12.00 -8.11
CA HIS A 307 28.74 13.16 -8.02
C HIS A 307 29.90 13.17 -9.03
N SER A 308 29.78 12.45 -10.16
CA SER A 308 30.74 12.51 -11.27
C SER A 308 30.18 13.17 -12.52
#